data_AF-A0A7J7IXU6-F1
#
_entry.id   AF-A0A7J7IXU6-F1
#
_cell.length_a   1.000
_cell.length_b   1.000
_cell.length_c   1.000
_cell.angle_alpha   90.00
_cell.angle_beta   90.00
_cell.angle_gamma   90.00
#
_symmetry.space_group_name_H-M   'P 1'
#
loop_
_entity.id
_entity.type
_entity.pdbx_description
1 polymer ?
#
loop_
_entity_poly.entity_id
_entity_poly.type
_entity_poly.pdbx_seq_one_letter_code
_entity_poly.pdbx_strand_id
1 'polypeptide(L)'
;MQAVMGTIIDLLTPDDIRILIESIDEDSRKGSFQRVFPTPSTHRYLRYFETHRYYNLFLDQWCQRFNRIEAKGIALIEAACRNRVHLQNPTSDPRHQWCPPSSRISFSSSQLALGCTSSNHIVKLKKQMKKAVESSASGRPPLATSSSSQSIAAS
;
A
#
# COMPACT_ATOMS: atom_id res chain seq x y z
N MET A 1 -24.22 -10.99 6.83
CA MET A 1 -23.78 -9.77 6.11
C MET A 1 -23.32 -10.20 4.72
N GLN A 2 -23.85 -9.59 3.66
CA GLN A 2 -23.52 -9.92 2.27
C GLN A 2 -22.03 -9.71 2.02
N ALA A 3 -21.38 -10.68 1.37
CA ALA A 3 -20.05 -10.47 0.82
C ALA A 3 -20.16 -9.42 -0.28
N VAL A 4 -19.60 -8.23 -0.06
CA VAL A 4 -19.44 -7.24 -1.12
C VAL A 4 -18.51 -7.88 -2.16
N MET A 5 -19.05 -8.25 -3.32
CA MET A 5 -18.24 -8.73 -4.44
C MET A 5 -17.45 -7.54 -4.98
N GLY A 6 -16.20 -7.38 -4.52
CA GLY A 6 -15.28 -6.38 -5.07
C GLY A 6 -14.93 -6.72 -6.52
N THR A 7 -14.81 -5.70 -7.37
CA THR A 7 -14.27 -5.88 -8.72
C THR A 7 -12.75 -6.08 -8.64
N ILE A 8 -12.14 -6.60 -9.71
CA ILE A 8 -10.68 -6.78 -9.83
C ILE A 8 -9.88 -5.48 -9.61
N ILE A 9 -10.52 -4.32 -9.73
CA ILE A 9 -9.90 -3.00 -9.53
C ILE A 9 -10.06 -2.49 -8.09
N ASP A 10 -10.95 -3.08 -7.28
CA ASP A 10 -11.20 -2.62 -5.89
C ASP A 10 -10.20 -3.24 -4.89
N LEU A 11 -9.54 -4.34 -5.27
CA LEU A 11 -8.55 -5.06 -4.47
C LEU A 11 -7.25 -5.20 -5.25
N LEU A 12 -6.41 -4.15 -5.22
CA LEU A 12 -5.13 -4.15 -5.93
C LEU A 12 -4.03 -4.77 -5.07
N THR A 13 -3.48 -5.89 -5.53
CA THR A 13 -2.29 -6.50 -4.95
C THR A 13 -1.04 -5.63 -5.24
N PRO A 14 0.06 -5.82 -4.49
CA PRO A 14 1.34 -5.18 -4.81
C PRO A 14 1.82 -5.42 -6.25
N ASP A 15 1.51 -6.58 -6.81
CA ASP A 15 1.87 -6.95 -8.17
C ASP A 15 1.00 -6.23 -9.21
N ASP A 16 -0.31 -6.14 -8.96
CA ASP A 16 -1.23 -5.34 -9.79
C ASP A 16 -0.78 -3.89 -9.92
N ILE A 17 -0.32 -3.29 -8.81
CA ILE A 17 0.18 -1.93 -8.81
C ILE A 17 1.44 -1.80 -9.68
N ARG A 18 2.35 -2.78 -9.66
CA ARG A 18 3.54 -2.77 -10.54
C ARG A 18 3.15 -2.85 -12.00
N ILE A 19 2.21 -3.72 -12.35
CA ILE A 19 1.69 -3.86 -13.72
C ILE A 19 1.02 -2.56 -14.19
N LEU A 20 0.26 -1.88 -13.32
CA LEU A 20 -0.34 -0.58 -13.65
C LEU A 20 0.72 0.52 -13.84
N ILE A 21 1.74 0.57 -12.97
CA ILE A 21 2.85 1.52 -13.10
C ILE A 21 3.54 1.32 -14.45
N GLU A 22 3.90 0.08 -14.79
CA GLU A 22 4.53 -0.24 -16.07
C GLU A 22 3.64 0.14 -17.25
N SER A 23 2.34 -0.16 -17.17
CA SER A 23 1.37 0.17 -18.21
C SER A 23 1.21 1.69 -18.41
N ILE A 24 1.24 2.49 -17.34
CA ILE A 24 1.14 3.95 -17.45
C ILE A 24 2.44 4.55 -17.97
N ASP A 25 3.57 4.04 -17.49
CA ASP A 25 4.89 4.47 -17.97
C ASP A 25 5.08 4.17 -19.46
N GLU A 26 4.69 2.98 -19.93
CA GLU A 26 4.67 2.63 -21.34
C GLU A 26 3.82 3.63 -22.16
N ASP A 27 2.62 3.96 -21.68
CA ASP A 27 1.72 4.88 -22.38
C ASP A 27 2.28 6.31 -22.45
N SER A 28 3.03 6.72 -21.42
CA SER A 28 3.71 8.03 -21.39
C SER A 28 4.91 8.10 -22.35
N ARG A 29 5.58 6.97 -22.60
CA ARG A 29 6.80 6.88 -23.42
C ARG A 29 6.56 6.34 -24.84
N LYS A 30 5.30 6.05 -25.22
CA LYS A 30 4.93 5.40 -26.49
C LYS A 30 5.30 6.17 -27.76
N GLY A 31 5.48 7.49 -27.70
CA GLY A 31 5.83 8.30 -28.87
C GLY A 31 4.80 8.16 -30.01
N SER A 32 5.27 7.72 -31.20
CA SER A 32 4.41 7.51 -32.38
C SER A 32 3.70 6.15 -32.41
N PHE A 33 3.91 5.30 -31.41
CA PHE A 33 3.19 4.04 -31.28
C PHE A 33 1.87 4.24 -30.55
N GLN A 34 0.94 3.31 -30.77
CA GLN A 34 -0.34 3.26 -30.05
C GLN A 34 -0.56 1.89 -29.45
N ARG A 35 -1.17 1.85 -28.27
CA ARG A 35 -1.61 0.61 -27.64
C ARG A 35 -2.76 0.01 -28.44
N VAL A 36 -2.58 -1.22 -28.94
CA VAL A 36 -3.62 -1.96 -29.67
C VAL A 36 -4.60 -2.64 -28.72
N PHE A 37 -4.11 -3.12 -27.58
CA PHE A 37 -4.91 -3.73 -26.52
C PHE A 37 -4.15 -3.63 -25.19
N PRO A 38 -4.83 -3.40 -24.05
CA PRO A 38 -6.23 -2.99 -23.93
C PRO A 38 -6.43 -1.49 -24.20
N THR A 39 -7.59 -1.14 -24.75
CA THR A 39 -8.07 0.23 -24.96
C THR A 39 -9.57 0.27 -24.63
N PRO A 40 -10.18 1.45 -24.47
CA PRO A 40 -11.61 1.58 -24.19
C PRO A 40 -12.54 0.92 -25.23
N SER A 41 -12.05 0.65 -26.45
CA SER A 41 -12.84 0.10 -27.55
C SER A 41 -12.53 -1.37 -27.86
N THR A 42 -11.49 -1.94 -27.26
CA THR A 42 -10.94 -3.26 -27.64
C THR A 42 -11.29 -4.38 -26.67
N HIS A 43 -12.12 -4.12 -25.66
CA HIS A 43 -12.66 -5.16 -24.75
C HIS A 43 -13.22 -6.37 -25.50
N ARG A 44 -13.89 -6.11 -26.63
CA ARG A 44 -14.48 -7.14 -27.50
C ARG A 44 -13.49 -8.21 -27.95
N TYR A 45 -12.18 -7.94 -27.93
CA TYR A 45 -11.14 -8.87 -28.34
C TYR A 45 -10.76 -9.91 -27.27
N LEU A 46 -11.19 -9.73 -26.02
CA LEU A 46 -10.96 -10.75 -24.97
C LEU A 46 -11.46 -12.14 -25.38
N ARG A 47 -12.57 -12.20 -26.13
CA ARG A 47 -13.16 -13.45 -26.64
C ARG A 47 -12.26 -14.25 -27.58
N TYR A 48 -11.23 -13.63 -28.16
CA TYR A 48 -10.34 -14.27 -29.12
C TYR A 48 -9.06 -14.83 -28.48
N PHE A 49 -8.82 -14.57 -27.19
CA PHE A 49 -7.72 -15.20 -26.47
C PHE A 49 -8.11 -16.63 -26.08
N GLU A 50 -7.23 -17.59 -26.35
CA GLU A 50 -7.40 -19.00 -25.96
C GLU A 50 -7.62 -19.15 -24.45
N THR A 51 -6.89 -18.36 -23.65
CA THR A 51 -7.07 -18.28 -22.20
C THR A 51 -7.13 -16.82 -21.75
N HIS A 52 -8.11 -16.51 -20.90
CA HIS A 52 -8.22 -15.18 -20.30
C HIS A 52 -7.17 -15.04 -19.20
N ARG A 53 -5.99 -14.55 -19.55
CA ARG A 53 -4.95 -14.24 -18.56
C ARG A 53 -5.43 -13.13 -17.63
N TYR A 54 -5.10 -13.28 -16.35
CA TYR A 54 -5.50 -12.34 -15.31
C TYR A 54 -5.19 -10.88 -15.66
N TYR A 55 -3.95 -10.58 -16.10
CA TYR A 55 -3.59 -9.20 -16.47
C TYR A 55 -4.33 -8.68 -17.70
N ASN A 56 -4.75 -9.55 -18.63
CA ASN A 56 -5.56 -9.12 -19.78
C ASN A 56 -6.92 -8.61 -19.32
N LEU A 57 -7.55 -9.31 -18.35
CA LEU A 57 -8.81 -8.88 -17.75
C LEU A 57 -8.62 -7.64 -16.89
N PHE A 58 -7.57 -7.63 -16.06
CA PHE A 58 -7.26 -6.54 -15.15
C PHE A 58 -7.03 -5.22 -15.87
N LEU A 59 -6.11 -5.20 -16.85
CA LEU A 59 -5.78 -3.98 -17.59
C LEU A 59 -6.94 -3.52 -18.46
N ASP A 60 -7.74 -4.44 -18.99
CA ASP A 60 -8.95 -4.10 -19.71
C ASP A 60 -10.00 -3.42 -18.80
N GLN A 61 -10.23 -3.97 -17.59
CA GLN A 61 -11.10 -3.33 -16.60
C GLN A 61 -10.56 -1.98 -16.13
N TRP A 62 -9.25 -1.84 -15.98
CA TRP A 62 -8.61 -0.56 -15.68
C TRP A 62 -8.91 0.47 -16.78
N CYS A 63 -8.67 0.11 -18.05
CA CYS A 63 -8.97 0.96 -19.19
C CYS A 63 -10.45 1.35 -19.24
N GLN A 64 -11.38 0.42 -19.01
CA GLN A 64 -12.81 0.71 -19.01
C GLN A 64 -13.21 1.68 -17.90
N ARG A 65 -12.67 1.50 -16.68
CA ARG A 65 -13.04 2.29 -15.50
C ARG A 65 -12.46 3.71 -15.52
N PHE A 66 -11.23 3.87 -15.99
CA PHE A 66 -10.50 5.14 -15.89
C PHE A 66 -10.34 5.92 -17.21
N ASN A 67 -10.87 5.43 -18.33
CA ASN A 67 -10.74 6.10 -19.65
C ASN A 67 -11.13 7.59 -19.70
N ARG A 68 -12.12 8.02 -18.92
CA ARG A 68 -12.64 9.40 -18.90
C ARG A 68 -12.21 10.19 -17.66
N ILE A 69 -11.53 9.52 -16.74
CA ILE A 69 -11.15 10.06 -15.42
C ILE A 69 -9.72 9.60 -15.07
N GLU A 70 -8.83 9.65 -16.04
CA GLU A 70 -7.46 9.13 -15.94
C GLU A 70 -6.71 9.71 -14.73
N ALA A 71 -6.88 11.02 -14.47
CA ALA A 71 -6.31 11.69 -13.31
C ALA A 71 -6.68 11.02 -11.98
N LYS A 72 -7.89 10.45 -11.85
CA LYS A 72 -8.30 9.70 -10.64
C LYS A 72 -7.58 8.36 -10.53
N GLY A 73 -7.35 7.68 -11.66
CA GLY A 73 -6.58 6.44 -11.71
C GLY A 73 -5.12 6.68 -11.34
N ILE A 74 -4.51 7.72 -11.91
CA ILE A 74 -3.14 8.13 -11.59
C ILE A 74 -3.03 8.46 -10.09
N ALA A 75 -3.93 9.29 -9.55
CA ALA A 75 -3.91 9.65 -8.13
C ALA A 75 -4.05 8.43 -7.19
N LEU A 76 -4.81 7.41 -7.60
CA LEU A 76 -4.93 6.15 -6.87
C LEU A 76 -3.59 5.40 -6.83
N ILE A 77 -2.90 5.29 -7.97
CA ILE A 77 -1.60 4.63 -8.05
C ILE A 77 -0.54 5.43 -7.28
N GLU A 78 -0.53 6.76 -7.39
CA GLU A 78 0.36 7.62 -6.63
C GLU A 78 0.17 7.46 -5.12
N ALA A 79 -1.07 7.33 -4.65
CA ALA A 79 -1.35 7.04 -3.24
C ALA A 79 -0.79 5.66 -2.83
N ALA A 80 -0.96 4.64 -3.67
CA ALA A 80 -0.39 3.32 -3.42
C ALA A 80 1.16 3.33 -3.42
N CYS A 81 1.78 4.15 -4.27
CA CYS A 81 3.22 4.36 -4.32
C CYS A 81 3.75 5.07 -3.07
N ARG A 82 3.08 6.14 -2.61
CA ARG A 82 3.42 6.83 -1.36
C ARG A 82 3.37 5.90 -0.16
N ASN A 83 2.40 4.99 -0.14
CA ASN A 83 2.25 3.96 0.88
C ASN A 83 3.17 2.75 0.69
N ARG A 84 4.05 2.76 -0.32
CA ARG A 84 5.01 1.70 -0.65
C ARG A 84 4.36 0.32 -0.85
N VAL A 85 3.09 0.28 -1.27
CA VAL A 85 2.34 -0.98 -1.43
C VAL A 85 3.01 -1.88 -2.49
N HIS A 86 3.43 -1.31 -3.61
CA HIS A 86 4.14 -2.00 -4.70
C HIS A 86 5.49 -2.63 -4.30
N LEU A 87 6.07 -2.23 -3.16
CA LEU A 87 7.32 -2.80 -2.63
C LEU A 87 7.08 -3.97 -1.67
N GLN A 88 5.83 -4.26 -1.31
CA GLN A 88 5.52 -5.34 -0.38
C GLN A 88 5.65 -6.71 -1.06
N ASN A 89 6.44 -7.60 -0.47
CA ASN A 89 6.51 -9.00 -0.84
C ASN A 89 7.03 -9.85 0.34
N PRO A 90 6.19 -10.65 1.02
CA PRO A 90 4.74 -10.80 0.84
C PRO A 90 3.95 -9.58 1.31
N THR A 91 2.73 -9.42 0.80
CA THR A 91 1.82 -8.34 1.20
C THR A 91 1.39 -8.44 2.67
N SER A 92 1.27 -7.30 3.34
CA SER A 92 0.75 -7.22 4.71
C SER A 92 -0.78 -7.25 4.79
N ASP A 93 -1.47 -7.06 3.66
CA ASP A 93 -2.93 -7.07 3.60
C ASP A 93 -3.45 -8.53 3.50
N PRO A 94 -4.23 -9.01 4.49
CA PRO A 94 -4.80 -10.36 4.45
C PRO A 94 -5.71 -10.60 3.24
N ARG A 95 -6.29 -9.55 2.65
CA ARG A 95 -7.20 -9.66 1.50
C ARG A 95 -6.47 -10.07 0.21
N HIS A 96 -5.15 -9.91 0.18
CA HIS A 96 -4.30 -10.31 -0.94
C HIS A 96 -3.66 -11.68 -0.71
N GLN A 97 -3.90 -12.31 0.44
CA GLN A 97 -3.37 -13.63 0.75
C GLN A 97 -4.33 -14.70 0.23
N TRP A 98 -3.79 -15.62 -0.57
CA TRP A 98 -4.57 -16.78 -1.00
C TRP A 98 -4.70 -17.77 0.16
N CYS A 99 -5.93 -18.11 0.51
CA CYS A 99 -6.25 -19.15 1.48
C CYS A 99 -6.74 -20.41 0.75
N PRO A 100 -6.06 -21.56 0.90
CA PRO A 100 -6.56 -22.81 0.35
C PRO A 100 -7.93 -23.16 0.96
N PRO A 101 -8.88 -23.71 0.19
CA PRO A 101 -10.21 -24.08 0.68
C PRO A 101 -10.23 -25.04 1.88
N SER A 102 -9.15 -25.79 2.10
CA SER A 102 -9.03 -26.78 3.19
C SER A 102 -8.10 -26.35 4.33
N SER A 103 -7.59 -25.12 4.31
CA SER A 103 -6.71 -24.62 5.35
C SER A 103 -7.49 -24.15 6.56
N ARG A 104 -7.78 -25.07 7.49
CA ARG A 104 -7.90 -24.70 8.90
C ARG A 104 -6.50 -24.38 9.42
N ILE A 105 -6.00 -23.19 9.10
CA ILE A 105 -4.84 -22.65 9.79
C ILE A 105 -5.34 -22.26 11.18
N SER A 106 -5.07 -23.10 12.16
CA SER A 106 -5.02 -22.67 13.55
C SER A 106 -3.97 -21.56 13.60
N PHE A 107 -4.41 -20.31 13.63
CA PHE A 107 -3.55 -19.16 13.94
C PHE A 107 -3.05 -19.33 15.38
N SER A 108 -2.02 -20.14 15.55
CA SER A 108 -1.15 -20.07 16.72
C SER A 108 -0.18 -18.94 16.44
N SER A 109 -0.13 -17.94 17.32
CA SER A 109 0.80 -16.80 17.28
C SER A 109 2.29 -17.18 17.26
N SER A 110 2.64 -18.46 17.15
CA SER A 110 4.00 -18.99 17.21
C SER A 110 4.69 -19.22 15.85
N GLN A 111 4.00 -19.14 14.70
CA GLN A 111 4.60 -19.36 13.37
C GLN A 111 4.74 -18.07 12.56
N LEU A 112 5.57 -17.13 13.06
CA LEU A 112 6.10 -15.99 12.31
C LEU A 112 7.61 -16.14 12.05
N ALA A 113 8.06 -17.32 11.61
CA ALA A 113 9.50 -17.54 11.43
C ALA A 113 9.83 -18.45 10.24
N LEU A 114 9.72 -17.93 9.02
CA LEU A 114 10.63 -18.24 7.92
C LEU A 114 10.76 -17.00 7.00
N GLY A 115 11.86 -16.24 7.19
CA GLY A 115 12.23 -15.08 6.36
C GLY A 115 12.87 -13.95 7.18
N CYS A 116 14.19 -14.03 7.37
CA CYS A 116 15.13 -13.10 8.04
C CYS A 116 14.76 -11.59 8.00
N THR A 117 14.78 -10.84 9.13
CA THR A 117 15.99 -10.22 9.70
C THR A 117 15.97 -10.09 11.25
N SER A 118 17.13 -10.36 11.86
CA SER A 118 17.55 -10.31 13.27
C SER A 118 16.62 -9.64 14.32
N SER A 119 16.06 -10.49 15.19
CA SER A 119 15.15 -10.19 16.30
C SER A 119 15.73 -9.28 17.40
N ASN A 120 17.05 -9.05 17.43
CA ASN A 120 17.69 -8.36 18.57
C ASN A 120 17.52 -6.83 18.54
N HIS A 121 17.25 -6.22 17.39
CA HIS A 121 17.09 -4.76 17.28
C HIS A 121 15.71 -4.28 17.79
N ILE A 122 14.64 -5.01 17.46
CA ILE A 122 13.27 -4.65 17.83
C ILE A 122 13.01 -4.81 19.33
N VAL A 123 13.60 -5.83 19.97
CA VAL A 123 13.48 -6.03 21.42
C VAL A 123 14.19 -4.91 22.20
N LYS A 124 15.33 -4.41 21.70
CA LYS A 124 16.09 -3.32 22.34
C LYS A 124 15.37 -1.97 22.24
N LEU A 125 14.75 -1.68 21.10
CA LEU A 125 13.88 -0.49 20.90
C LEU A 125 12.64 -0.52 21.78
N LYS A 126 11.96 -1.68 21.90
CA LYS A 126 10.78 -1.83 22.76
C LYS A 126 11.10 -1.68 24.25
N LYS A 127 12.27 -2.18 24.68
CA LYS A 127 12.73 -2.02 26.08
C LYS A 127 13.11 -0.57 26.41
N GLN A 128 13.63 0.18 25.44
CA GLN A 128 13.92 1.62 25.61
C GLN A 128 12.66 2.49 25.66
N MET A 129 11.65 2.23 24.82
CA MET A 129 10.39 2.99 24.86
C MET A 129 9.58 2.76 26.13
N LYS A 130 9.60 1.54 26.69
CA LYS A 130 8.89 1.25 27.95
C LYS A 130 9.51 1.96 29.16
N LYS A 131 10.85 2.09 29.18
CA LYS A 131 11.57 2.84 30.22
C LYS A 131 11.30 4.35 30.17
N ALA A 132 11.00 4.91 28.99
CA ALA A 132 10.67 6.33 28.82
C ALA A 132 9.23 6.67 29.22
N VAL A 133 8.29 5.72 29.09
CA VAL A 133 6.88 5.89 29.44
C VAL A 133 6.63 5.75 30.95
N GLU A 134 7.37 4.86 31.63
CA GLU A 134 7.21 4.67 33.07
C GLU A 134 7.86 5.79 33.91
N SER A 135 8.79 6.56 33.35
CA SER A 135 9.43 7.70 34.04
C SER A 135 8.62 9.01 33.99
N SER A 136 7.52 9.07 33.24
CA SER A 136 6.72 10.29 33.05
C SER A 136 5.44 10.35 33.88
N ALA A 137 5.14 9.31 34.69
CA ALA A 137 3.85 9.17 35.37
C ALA A 137 3.86 9.38 36.91
N SER A 138 4.92 9.95 37.50
CA SER A 138 4.91 10.30 38.92
C SER A 138 5.60 11.64 39.21
N GLY A 139 4.80 12.66 39.55
CA GLY A 139 5.25 13.80 40.34
C GLY A 139 5.02 15.20 39.74
N ARG A 140 3.91 15.85 40.13
CA ARG A 140 3.90 17.29 40.46
C ARG A 140 4.58 17.44 41.84
N PRO A 141 5.18 18.56 42.32
CA PRO A 141 5.07 20.00 41.98
C PRO A 141 6.49 20.70 42.04
N PRO A 142 6.74 21.99 42.42
CA PRO A 142 5.89 23.17 42.64
C PRO A 142 6.34 24.48 41.95
N LEU A 143 5.49 25.48 42.15
CA LEU A 143 5.65 26.91 41.88
C LEU A 143 6.84 27.51 42.69
N ALA A 144 7.73 28.28 42.05
CA ALA A 144 8.61 29.22 42.74
C ALA A 144 9.06 30.38 41.83
N THR A 145 8.92 31.57 42.38
CA THR A 145 9.31 32.89 41.90
C THR A 145 10.82 33.12 41.97
N SER A 146 11.41 33.88 41.02
CA SER A 146 12.31 35.01 41.30
C SER A 146 12.86 35.67 40.03
N SER A 147 13.16 36.95 40.22
CA SER A 147 13.64 37.99 39.32
C SER A 147 15.02 37.77 38.67
N SER A 148 15.22 38.31 37.46
CA SER A 148 16.29 39.28 37.19
C SER A 148 16.17 39.94 35.82
N SER A 149 16.43 41.24 35.85
CA SER A 149 16.54 42.21 34.75
C SER A 149 17.55 41.82 33.68
N GLN A 150 17.29 42.20 32.42
CA GLN A 150 18.18 43.07 31.64
C GLN A 150 17.54 43.49 30.31
N SER A 151 18.03 44.63 29.83
CA SER A 151 17.45 45.62 28.92
C SER A 151 18.03 45.55 27.49
N ILE A 152 17.54 46.47 26.64
CA ILE A 152 18.12 46.99 25.36
C ILE A 152 17.69 46.16 24.11
N ALA A 153 17.23 46.67 22.95
CA ALA A 153 17.15 48.01 22.34
C ALA A 153 15.95 48.09 21.38
N ALA A 154 15.45 49.30 21.14
CA ALA A 154 14.48 49.65 20.11
C ALA A 154 15.15 49.91 18.75
N SER A 155 14.39 49.72 17.68
CA SER A 155 14.49 50.45 16.42
C SER A 155 13.08 50.77 15.95
#